data_AF-A0A7C2PED7-F1
#
_entry.id   AF-A0A7C2PED7-F1
#
_cell.length_a   1.000
_cell.length_b   1.000
_cell.length_c   1.000
_cell.angle_alpha   90.00
_cell.angle_beta   90.00
_cell.angle_gamma   90.00
#
_symmetry.space_group_name_H-M   'P 1'
#
loop_
_entity.id
_entity.type
_entity.pdbx_description
1 polymer ?
#
loop_
_entity_poly.entity_id
_entity_poly.type
_entity_poly.pdbx_seq_one_letter_code
_entity_poly.pdbx_strand_id
1 'polypeptide(L)'
;MKDEGGRMQYDGEKREVFSSRVRAGSRTYYLDIKVNSKNDNYLVISESKRVGDDNEKQRHRIMVFEEDIEKFSHSFFEIITYFLENSVHLASEELNQFTKSFNDVLERLRPLTRHPSLTYKEVE
;
A
#
# COMPACT_ATOMS: atom_id res chain seq x y z
N MET A 1 10.68 -33.95 15.40
CA MET A 1 11.12 -32.84 16.27
C MET A 1 10.62 -31.56 15.65
N LYS A 2 9.74 -30.85 16.37
CA LYS A 2 9.14 -29.57 15.95
C LYS A 2 10.04 -28.47 16.50
N ASP A 3 10.61 -27.65 15.62
CA ASP A 3 11.32 -26.45 16.05
C ASP A 3 10.41 -25.23 15.88
N GLU A 4 10.04 -24.71 17.04
CA GLU A 4 9.32 -23.46 17.29
C GLU A 4 10.29 -22.28 17.10
N GLY A 5 9.85 -21.20 16.44
CA GLY A 5 10.73 -20.03 16.32
C GLY A 5 10.24 -18.87 15.47
N GLY A 6 8.94 -18.58 15.48
CA GLY A 6 8.43 -17.36 14.87
C GLY A 6 7.24 -16.88 15.67
N ARG A 7 7.48 -16.06 16.70
CA ARG A 7 6.44 -15.41 17.50
C ARG A 7 5.37 -14.81 16.57
N MET A 8 4.25 -15.50 16.42
CA MET A 8 2.98 -14.87 16.07
C MET A 8 2.64 -14.02 17.28
N GLN A 9 3.02 -12.75 17.21
CA GLN A 9 2.56 -11.77 18.17
C GLN A 9 1.05 -11.63 17.92
N TYR A 10 0.25 -12.23 18.81
CA TYR A 10 -1.15 -11.85 18.98
C TYR A 10 -1.16 -10.39 19.40
N ASP A 11 -1.24 -9.47 18.42
CA ASP A 11 -1.59 -8.08 18.70
C ASP A 11 -3.09 -8.10 18.95
N GLY A 12 -3.47 -8.11 20.22
CA GLY A 12 -4.86 -8.08 20.65
C GLY A 12 -5.62 -6.99 19.91
N GLU A 13 -6.79 -7.34 19.39
CA GLU A 13 -7.84 -6.43 18.89
C GLU A 13 -7.57 -5.60 17.63
N LYS A 14 -6.39 -5.63 17.01
CA LYS A 14 -6.19 -4.92 15.73
C LYS A 14 -6.57 -5.81 14.56
N ARG A 15 -7.83 -5.71 14.14
CA ARG A 15 -8.36 -6.45 12.98
C ARG A 15 -7.72 -5.91 11.70
N GLU A 16 -7.03 -6.80 10.98
CA GLU A 16 -6.59 -6.56 9.61
C GLU A 16 -7.80 -6.63 8.68
N VAL A 17 -8.02 -5.57 7.90
CA VAL A 17 -9.15 -5.45 6.96
C VAL A 17 -8.73 -5.89 5.56
N PHE A 18 -7.51 -5.54 5.17
CA PHE A 18 -6.94 -5.85 3.86
C PHE A 18 -5.42 -5.93 3.97
N SER A 19 -4.79 -6.81 3.21
CA SER A 19 -3.33 -6.88 3.11
C SER A 19 -2.91 -7.19 1.68
N SER A 20 -1.86 -6.49 1.24
CA SER A 20 -1.15 -6.74 -0.01
C SER A 20 0.31 -7.05 0.27
N ARG A 21 0.84 -8.08 -0.40
CA ARG A 21 2.21 -8.57 -0.21
C ARG A 21 2.98 -8.55 -1.52
N VAL A 22 4.11 -7.85 -1.54
CA VAL A 22 5.00 -7.76 -2.71
C VAL A 22 6.36 -8.36 -2.38
N ARG A 23 6.79 -9.37 -3.14
CA ARG A 23 8.14 -9.97 -3.02
C ARG A 23 9.07 -9.34 -4.05
N ALA A 24 10.26 -8.91 -3.61
CA ALA A 24 11.27 -8.30 -4.47
C ALA A 24 12.67 -8.77 -4.03
N GLY A 25 13.10 -9.93 -4.53
CA GLY A 25 14.38 -10.53 -4.15
C GLY A 25 14.50 -10.79 -2.65
N SER A 26 15.48 -10.16 -1.99
CA SER A 26 15.72 -10.27 -0.55
C SER A 26 14.74 -9.46 0.31
N ARG A 27 13.88 -8.64 -0.31
CA ARG A 27 12.89 -7.79 0.38
C ARG A 27 11.47 -8.34 0.19
N THR A 28 10.62 -8.10 1.17
CA THR A 28 9.18 -8.30 1.09
C THR A 28 8.49 -7.09 1.68
N TYR A 29 7.63 -6.46 0.90
CA TYR A 29 6.78 -5.35 1.33
C TYR A 29 5.40 -5.88 1.69
N TYR A 30 4.83 -5.33 2.77
CA TYR A 30 3.47 -5.58 3.25
C TYR A 30 2.77 -4.22 3.32
N LEU A 31 1.59 -4.14 2.73
CA LEU A 31 0.73 -2.96 2.79
C LEU A 31 -0.60 -3.43 3.39
N ASP A 32 -0.81 -3.10 4.67
CA ASP A 32 -1.95 -3.57 5.44
C ASP A 32 -2.87 -2.40 5.78
N ILE A 33 -4.19 -2.59 5.66
CA ILE A 33 -5.20 -1.74 6.28
C ILE A 33 -5.64 -2.41 7.57
N LYS A 34 -5.53 -1.68 8.69
CA LYS A 34 -5.89 -2.17 10.02
C LYS A 34 -6.86 -1.22 10.68
N VAL A 35 -7.62 -1.75 11.63
CA VAL A 35 -8.60 -0.99 12.41
C VAL A 35 -8.13 -0.91 13.86
N ASN A 36 -8.16 0.29 14.43
CA ASN A 36 -7.85 0.51 15.84
C ASN A 36 -9.05 0.14 16.74
N SER A 37 -8.90 0.24 18.06
CA SER A 37 -10.00 -0.06 19.00
C SER A 37 -11.18 0.91 18.93
N LYS A 38 -10.99 2.10 18.33
CA LYS A 38 -12.04 3.09 18.06
C LYS A 38 -12.75 2.90 16.72
N ASN A 39 -12.39 1.84 15.99
CA ASN A 39 -12.91 1.51 14.68
C ASN A 39 -12.45 2.44 13.54
N ASP A 40 -11.36 3.20 13.75
CA ASP A 40 -10.73 4.03 12.70
C ASP A 40 -9.71 3.19 11.91
N ASN A 41 -9.62 3.45 10.61
CA ASN A 41 -8.68 2.76 9.74
C ASN A 41 -7.29 3.39 9.81
N TYR A 42 -6.26 2.60 9.59
CA TYR A 42 -4.91 3.11 9.35
C TYR A 42 -4.11 2.16 8.45
N LEU A 43 -3.25 2.74 7.62
CA LEU A 43 -2.35 2.04 6.72
C LEU A 43 -1.06 1.67 7.46
N VAL A 44 -0.58 0.46 7.25
CA VAL A 44 0.73 -0.02 7.72
C VAL A 44 1.53 -0.49 6.51
N ILE A 45 2.65 0.20 6.25
CA ILE A 45 3.62 -0.23 5.24
C ILE A 45 4.81 -0.84 5.98
N SER A 46 5.08 -2.12 5.75
CA SER A 46 6.23 -2.81 6.35
C SER A 46 7.15 -3.36 5.28
N GLU A 47 8.44 -3.10 5.40
CA GLU A 47 9.48 -3.79 4.66
C GLU A 47 10.12 -4.87 5.55
N SER A 48 10.28 -6.08 5.05
CA SER A 48 11.12 -7.12 5.65
C SER A 48 12.26 -7.46 4.69
N LYS A 49 13.50 -7.16 5.09
CA LYS A 49 14.72 -7.48 4.34
C LYS A 49 15.44 -8.65 5.00
N ARG A 50 15.78 -9.68 4.22
CA ARG A 50 16.70 -10.74 4.67
C ARG A 50 18.11 -10.16 4.77
N VAL A 51 18.77 -10.39 5.91
CA VAL A 51 20.13 -9.94 6.19
C VAL A 51 20.97 -11.17 6.53
N GLY A 52 22.14 -11.31 5.91
CA GLY A 52 23.05 -12.44 6.13
C GLY A 52 22.48 -13.81 5.69
N ASP A 53 23.16 -14.87 6.12
CA ASP A 53 22.83 -16.26 5.77
C ASP A 53 21.90 -16.94 6.80
N ASP A 54 21.83 -16.42 8.03
CA ASP A 54 21.12 -17.04 9.17
C ASP A 54 19.61 -16.71 9.24
N ASN A 55 18.97 -16.49 8.10
CA ASN A 55 17.55 -16.11 8.00
C ASN A 55 17.14 -14.86 8.82
N GLU A 56 18.11 -14.05 9.25
CA GLU A 56 17.82 -12.82 9.99
C GLU A 56 17.02 -11.85 9.10
N LYS A 57 16.06 -11.14 9.72
CA LYS A 57 15.19 -10.20 9.00
C LYS A 57 15.21 -8.86 9.69
N GLN A 58 15.62 -7.84 8.95
CA GLN A 58 15.41 -6.45 9.34
C GLN A 58 14.01 -6.03 8.91
N ARG A 59 13.25 -5.41 9.83
CA ARG A 59 11.91 -4.89 9.54
C ARG A 59 11.88 -3.38 9.70
N HIS A 60 11.40 -2.68 8.68
CA HIS A 60 11.06 -1.27 8.73
C HIS A 60 9.54 -1.14 8.63
N ARG A 61 8.94 -0.24 9.41
CA ARG A 61 7.49 -0.06 9.44
C ARG A 61 7.13 1.42 9.52
N ILE A 62 6.14 1.80 8.72
CA ILE A 62 5.49 3.11 8.72
C ILE A 62 4.01 2.87 8.98
N MET A 63 3.39 3.73 9.79
CA MET A 63 1.96 3.77 10.01
C MET A 63 1.44 5.14 9.57
N VAL A 64 0.33 5.15 8.84
CA VAL A 64 -0.35 6.37 8.37
C VAL A 64 -1.80 6.29 8.82
N PHE A 65 -2.24 7.24 9.63
CA PHE A 65 -3.60 7.27 10.15
C PHE A 65 -4.56 7.95 9.15
N GLU A 66 -5.85 7.73 9.34
CA GLU A 66 -6.91 8.19 8.43
C GLU A 66 -6.87 9.71 8.20
N GLU A 67 -6.58 10.51 9.23
CA GLU A 67 -6.47 11.97 9.14
C GLU A 67 -5.35 12.48 8.22
N ASP A 68 -4.31 11.66 7.99
CA ASP A 68 -3.14 12.00 7.20
C ASP A 68 -3.14 11.33 5.82
N ILE A 69 -4.08 10.41 5.55
CA ILE A 69 -4.03 9.55 4.38
C ILE A 69 -4.11 10.33 3.07
N GLU A 70 -4.87 11.42 3.04
CA GLU A 70 -5.04 12.26 1.86
C GLU A 70 -3.70 12.92 1.47
N LYS A 71 -3.06 13.61 2.41
CA LYS A 71 -1.77 14.29 2.20
C LYS A 71 -0.67 13.29 1.86
N PHE A 72 -0.60 12.18 2.60
CA PHE A 72 0.37 11.13 2.37
C PHE A 72 0.23 10.54 0.96
N SER A 73 -1.01 10.21 0.56
CA SER A 73 -1.28 9.62 -0.76
C SER A 73 -0.94 10.58 -1.89
N HIS A 74 -1.29 11.87 -1.75
CA HIS A 74 -0.97 12.89 -2.75
C HIS A 74 0.55 12.95 -3.01
N SER A 75 1.35 13.18 -1.97
CA SER A 75 2.82 13.26 -2.14
C SER A 75 3.43 11.94 -2.59
N PHE A 76 2.88 10.80 -2.15
CA PHE A 76 3.36 9.49 -2.59
C PHE A 76 3.12 9.27 -4.09
N PHE A 77 1.94 9.62 -4.60
CA PHE A 77 1.64 9.54 -6.03
C PHE A 77 2.50 10.49 -6.86
N GLU A 78 2.70 11.73 -6.40
CA GLU A 78 3.56 12.71 -7.09
C GLU A 78 5.00 12.17 -7.25
N ILE A 79 5.58 11.61 -6.18
CA ILE A 79 6.92 11.03 -6.23
C ILE A 79 6.98 9.80 -7.15
N ILE A 80 5.95 8.95 -7.16
CA ILE A 80 5.89 7.80 -8.08
C ILE A 80 5.83 8.28 -9.52
N THR A 81 4.95 9.23 -9.84
CA THR A 81 4.84 9.78 -11.20
C THR A 81 6.17 10.35 -11.66
N TYR A 82 6.81 11.17 -10.83
CA TYR A 82 8.13 11.72 -11.13
C TYR A 82 9.18 10.61 -11.34
N PHE A 83 9.19 9.57 -10.49
CA PHE A 83 10.10 8.44 -10.65
C PHE A 83 9.89 7.72 -12.00
N LEU A 84 8.65 7.48 -12.40
CA LEU A 84 8.32 6.78 -13.64
C LEU A 84 8.70 7.61 -14.88
N GLU A 85 8.40 8.91 -14.88
CA GLU A 85 8.75 9.83 -15.97
C GLU A 85 10.26 9.89 -16.23
N ASN A 86 11.06 9.74 -15.17
CA ASN A 86 12.52 9.84 -15.23
C ASN A 86 13.22 8.46 -15.29
N SER A 87 12.47 7.36 -15.25
CA SER A 87 13.03 6.02 -15.29
C SER A 87 13.38 5.61 -16.72
N VAL A 88 14.65 5.78 -17.10
CA VAL A 88 15.19 5.40 -18.43
C VAL A 88 15.08 3.89 -18.74
N HIS A 89 14.85 3.07 -17.71
CA HIS A 89 14.86 1.61 -17.80
C HIS A 89 13.49 0.96 -17.93
N LEU A 90 12.38 1.71 -17.85
CA LEU A 90 11.05 1.13 -17.98
C LEU A 90 10.72 0.92 -19.46
N ALA A 91 10.42 -0.32 -19.83
CA ALA A 91 9.93 -0.60 -21.17
C ALA A 91 8.52 -0.04 -21.35
N SER A 92 8.15 0.34 -22.58
CA SER A 92 6.81 0.86 -22.89
C SER A 92 5.69 -0.10 -22.47
N GLU A 93 5.91 -1.41 -22.57
CA GLU A 93 4.95 -2.43 -22.16
C GLU A 93 4.71 -2.44 -20.64
N GLU A 94 5.75 -2.24 -19.84
CA GLU A 94 5.64 -2.15 -18.38
C GLU A 94 4.85 -0.89 -17.98
N LEU A 95 5.11 0.24 -18.66
CA LEU A 95 4.37 1.48 -18.45
C LEU A 95 2.89 1.36 -18.85
N ASN A 96 2.60 0.64 -19.94
CA ASN A 96 1.23 0.32 -20.35
C ASN A 96 0.52 -0.53 -19.30
N GLN A 97 1.18 -1.58 -18.79
CA GLN A 97 0.62 -2.45 -17.76
C GLN A 97 0.38 -1.70 -16.45
N PHE A 98 1.32 -0.83 -16.06
CA PHE A 98 1.17 0.06 -14.92
C PHE A 98 -0.06 0.97 -15.09
N THR A 99 -0.18 1.67 -16.21
CA THR A 99 -1.28 2.59 -16.51
C THR A 99 -2.63 1.88 -16.49
N LYS A 100 -2.72 0.67 -17.07
CA LYS A 100 -3.92 -0.17 -17.01
C LYS A 100 -4.32 -0.50 -15.57
N SER A 101 -3.35 -0.89 -14.74
CA SER A 101 -3.62 -1.20 -13.33
C SER A 101 -4.13 0.01 -12.55
N PHE A 102 -3.63 1.22 -12.85
CA PHE A 102 -4.10 2.45 -12.22
C PHE A 102 -5.54 2.77 -12.64
N ASN A 103 -5.87 2.61 -13.94
CA ASN A 103 -7.24 2.76 -14.42
C ASN A 103 -8.19 1.79 -13.71
N ASP A 104 -7.81 0.53 -13.51
CA ASP A 104 -8.62 -0.43 -12.76
C ASP A 104 -8.90 0.02 -11.31
N VAL A 105 -7.97 0.74 -10.69
CA VAL A 105 -8.17 1.34 -9.36
C VAL A 105 -9.13 2.53 -9.47
N LEU A 106 -8.94 3.43 -10.43
CA LEU A 106 -9.82 4.58 -10.64
C LEU A 106 -11.27 4.16 -10.91
N GLU A 107 -11.49 3.12 -11.71
CA GLU A 107 -12.83 2.57 -11.97
C GLU A 107 -13.52 2.06 -10.69
N ARG A 108 -12.75 1.48 -9.75
CA ARG A 108 -13.30 1.05 -8.45
C ARG A 108 -13.63 2.23 -7.54
N LEU A 109 -12.92 3.35 -7.69
CA LEU A 109 -13.18 4.57 -6.91
C LEU A 109 -14.37 5.36 -7.46
N ARG A 110 -14.67 5.28 -8.77
CA ARG A 110 -15.77 6.05 -9.40
C ARG A 110 -17.14 5.93 -8.71
N PRO A 111 -17.61 4.75 -8.27
CA PRO A 111 -18.87 4.65 -7.55
C PRO A 111 -18.86 5.34 -6.18
N LEU A 112 -17.70 5.44 -5.51
CA LEU A 112 -17.55 6.08 -4.21
C LEU A 112 -17.51 7.61 -4.31
N THR A 113 -17.06 8.14 -5.46
CA THR A 113 -17.03 9.59 -5.73
C THR A 113 -18.34 10.13 -6.31
N ARG A 114 -19.19 9.25 -6.86
CA ARG A 114 -20.58 9.58 -7.24
C ARG A 114 -21.51 9.52 -6.04
N HIS A 115 -21.32 10.45 -5.09
CA HIS A 115 -22.35 10.71 -4.08
C HIS A 115 -23.55 11.41 -4.76
N PRO A 116 -24.82 11.06 -4.45
CA PRO A 116 -26.00 11.73 -5.04
C PRO A 116 -26.06 13.25 -4.85
N SER A 117 -25.21 13.79 -3.98
CA SER A 117 -25.09 15.21 -3.64
C SER A 117 -23.95 15.95 -4.38
N LEU A 118 -23.16 15.27 -5.23
CA LEU A 118 -22.11 15.89 -6.05
C LEU A 118 -22.46 15.77 -7.53
N THR A 119 -23.52 16.47 -7.94
CA THR A 119 -23.74 16.77 -9.35
C THR A 119 -22.71 17.82 -9.76
N TYR A 120 -21.62 17.39 -10.39
CA TYR A 120 -20.81 18.31 -11.18
C TYR A 120 -21.74 18.89 -12.25
N LYS A 121 -22.03 20.19 -12.15
CA LYS A 121 -22.59 20.91 -13.30
C LYS A 121 -21.55 20.78 -14.40
N GLU A 122 -21.92 20.15 -15.50
CA GLU A 122 -21.16 20.25 -16.73
C GLU A 122 -20.96 21.75 -16.99
N VAL A 123 -19.69 22.16 -17.07
CA VAL A 123 -19.34 23.50 -17.50
C VAL A 123 -19.44 23.45 -19.02
N GLU A 124 -20.44 24.16 -19.56
CA GLU A 124 -20.59 24.42 -21.01
C GLU A 124 -19.36 25.11 -21.60
#